data_AF-A0AAN6E3F3-F1
#
_entry.id   AF-A0AAN6E3F3-F1
#
_cell.length_a   1.000
_cell.length_b   1.000
_cell.length_c   1.000
_cell.angle_alpha   90.00
_cell.angle_beta   90.00
_cell.angle_gamma   90.00
#
_symmetry.space_group_name_H-M   'P 1'
#
loop_
_entity.id
_entity.type
_entity.pdbx_description
1 polymer ?
#
loop_
_entity_poly.entity_id
_entity_poly.type
_entity_poly.pdbx_seq_one_letter_code
_entity_poly.pdbx_strand_id
1 'polypeptide(L)'
;MDKEKERPDAGLRSLDHYKVKLPKWRYAFRERLLPIVRWETPYVAWFQNSLRTPALDTYFATSANLGTHTAFMVLLPILFWCGHTSLGRGMTQVLAAGVFWSGFVKDMLCLPRPLSPPLQRITMSGSAALEYGFPSTHSTNAVSVAVYALYLLGHVKEQMNPNAHLGLQVVCYCYAFSIVLGRLYCGMHGFFDVIWGSALGILLALVQCFYGEWFDEWLHAGTLQRVIIVVLVILVLVRIHPEPADDCPCFDDSVSFAGVFMGVQYAVWHFARTSYAWSEPARGTVPFDLAKMGWVVVVARILLGVIMIFAWRGISKPTLLRFLPPIFRVIEELGLTLPRRFFKPASEYETVPRQENDDNVIPPARDIPHLLSNLRRRRAISVGPQSEADAYEALAYRDKRRRDSTNQHGAPSPVKEALSEPSYFQEGNPHQKGSPEGRKRSSSLEMFRAQMGTGVEGLSPMPLSTPGPQEQQAMDLLQERRLFASIQRPRVRYDVEVITRLIVYSGIGWLAAEGNPILFQLVGLGLK
;
A
#
# COMPACT_ATOMS: atom_id res chain seq x y z
N MET A 1 -27.88 -25.72 -15.74
CA MET A 1 -26.80 -26.69 -16.06
C MET A 1 -25.46 -26.00 -15.85
N ASP A 2 -25.14 -25.57 -14.62
CA ASP A 2 -23.91 -24.80 -14.33
C ASP A 2 -23.16 -25.38 -13.12
N LYS A 3 -22.94 -26.70 -13.11
CA LYS A 3 -22.09 -27.38 -12.12
C LYS A 3 -20.67 -27.66 -12.63
N GLU A 4 -20.30 -27.19 -13.82
CA GLU A 4 -19.00 -27.47 -14.44
C GLU A 4 -17.90 -26.43 -14.16
N LYS A 5 -18.21 -25.29 -13.53
CA LYS A 5 -17.20 -24.27 -13.17
C LYS A 5 -16.42 -24.54 -11.86
N GLU A 6 -16.67 -25.66 -11.16
CA GLU A 6 -16.03 -25.99 -9.87
C GLU A 6 -15.03 -27.17 -9.92
N ARG A 7 -14.54 -27.53 -11.11
CA ARG A 7 -13.37 -28.41 -11.21
C ARG A 7 -12.14 -27.52 -11.42
N PRO A 8 -11.17 -27.48 -10.47
CA PRO A 8 -9.85 -26.99 -10.80
C PRO A 8 -9.28 -27.99 -11.82
N ASP A 9 -9.30 -27.57 -13.08
CA ASP A 9 -8.63 -28.20 -14.21
C ASP A 9 -7.23 -28.68 -13.81
N ALA A 10 -6.78 -29.84 -14.32
CA ALA A 10 -5.49 -30.44 -13.91
C ALA A 10 -4.27 -29.53 -14.22
N GLY A 11 -4.47 -28.46 -15.00
CA GLY A 11 -3.52 -27.38 -15.28
C GLY A 11 -3.52 -26.20 -14.29
N LEU A 12 -4.36 -26.20 -13.25
CA LEU A 12 -4.48 -25.15 -12.21
C LEU A 12 -3.59 -25.40 -10.98
N ARG A 13 -2.54 -26.22 -11.09
CA ARG A 13 -1.58 -26.40 -10.00
C ARG A 13 -1.03 -25.03 -9.58
N SER A 14 -1.00 -24.78 -8.27
CA SER A 14 -0.50 -23.53 -7.65
C SER A 14 0.85 -23.02 -8.20
N LEU A 15 1.71 -23.95 -8.65
CA LEU A 15 3.03 -23.67 -9.24
C LEU A 15 2.98 -23.02 -10.63
N ASP A 16 1.95 -23.31 -11.44
CA ASP A 16 1.86 -22.83 -12.81
C ASP A 16 0.99 -21.57 -12.95
N HIS A 17 0.27 -21.16 -11.89
CA HIS A 17 -0.60 -19.97 -11.90
C HIS A 17 0.08 -18.72 -12.47
N TYR A 18 1.22 -18.35 -11.91
CA TYR A 18 1.98 -17.18 -12.38
C TYR A 18 2.69 -17.43 -13.71
N LYS A 19 3.06 -18.69 -14.00
CA LYS A 19 3.73 -19.06 -15.25
C LYS A 19 2.79 -18.98 -16.46
N VAL A 20 1.50 -19.27 -16.25
CA VAL A 20 0.45 -19.19 -17.27
C VAL A 20 -0.03 -17.74 -17.44
N LYS A 21 -0.20 -16.99 -16.34
CA LYS A 21 -0.75 -15.63 -16.39
C LYS A 21 0.24 -14.53 -16.77
N LEU A 22 1.54 -14.70 -16.47
CA LEU A 22 2.56 -13.69 -16.72
C LEU A 22 3.37 -13.98 -18.01
N PRO A 23 3.81 -12.94 -18.73
CA PRO A 23 4.81 -13.07 -19.78
C PRO A 23 6.09 -13.77 -19.27
N LYS A 24 6.71 -14.58 -20.12
CA LYS A 24 7.91 -15.38 -19.78
C LYS A 24 9.02 -14.56 -19.10
N TRP A 25 9.27 -13.34 -19.58
CA TRP A 25 10.30 -12.48 -19.02
C TRP A 25 9.94 -11.95 -17.61
N ARG A 26 8.66 -11.61 -17.36
CA ARG A 26 8.18 -11.18 -16.02
C ARG A 26 8.25 -12.33 -15.03
N TYR A 27 7.80 -13.52 -15.47
CA TYR A 27 7.87 -14.72 -14.67
C TYR A 27 9.33 -15.06 -14.28
N ALA A 28 10.26 -15.00 -15.24
CA ALA A 28 11.68 -15.27 -14.97
C ALA A 28 12.27 -14.29 -13.93
N PHE A 29 11.86 -13.02 -13.96
CA PHE A 29 12.28 -12.04 -12.97
C PHE A 29 11.68 -12.32 -11.58
N ARG A 30 10.38 -12.63 -11.51
CA ARG A 30 9.70 -13.04 -10.27
C ARG A 30 10.37 -14.25 -9.65
N GLU A 31 10.67 -15.28 -10.46
CA GLU A 31 11.29 -16.53 -10.01
C GLU A 31 12.70 -16.32 -9.42
N ARG A 32 13.46 -15.34 -9.94
CA ARG A 32 14.78 -14.98 -9.40
C ARG A 32 14.70 -14.26 -8.05
N LEU A 33 13.67 -13.44 -7.82
CA LEU A 33 13.51 -12.66 -6.59
C LEU A 33 12.79 -13.41 -5.47
N LEU A 34 11.91 -14.35 -5.81
CA LEU A 34 11.11 -15.10 -4.84
C LEU A 34 11.92 -15.81 -3.73
N PRO A 35 13.10 -16.41 -4.01
CA PRO A 35 13.94 -17.02 -2.98
C PRO A 35 14.38 -16.04 -1.89
N ILE A 36 14.57 -14.76 -2.23
CA ILE A 36 15.00 -13.72 -1.29
C ILE A 36 13.90 -13.48 -0.25
N VAL A 37 12.65 -13.30 -0.71
CA VAL A 37 11.47 -13.09 0.16
C VAL A 37 11.24 -14.28 1.10
N ARG A 38 11.42 -15.51 0.59
CA ARG A 38 11.31 -16.74 1.41
C ARG A 38 12.44 -16.87 2.41
N TRP A 39 13.65 -16.44 2.06
CA TRP A 39 14.81 -16.51 2.92
C TRP A 39 14.72 -15.52 4.09
N GLU A 40 14.20 -14.32 3.86
CA GLU A 40 14.10 -13.29 4.90
C GLU A 40 12.93 -13.50 5.88
N THR A 41 11.85 -14.16 5.45
CA THR A 41 10.64 -14.39 6.26
C THR A 41 10.91 -14.89 7.71
N PRO A 42 11.73 -15.94 7.97
CA PRO A 42 12.00 -16.39 9.34
C PRO A 42 12.75 -15.36 10.19
N TYR A 43 13.59 -14.51 9.57
CA TYR A 43 14.29 -13.44 10.28
C TYR A 43 13.34 -12.30 10.67
N VAL A 44 12.40 -11.96 9.77
CA VAL A 44 11.34 -11.00 10.09
C VAL A 44 10.43 -11.54 11.19
N ALA A 45 10.12 -12.84 11.18
CA ALA A 45 9.33 -13.48 12.23
C ALA A 45 10.05 -13.47 13.58
N TRP A 46 11.36 -13.73 13.59
CA TRP A 46 12.18 -13.58 14.79
C TRP A 46 12.19 -12.15 15.33
N PHE A 47 12.34 -11.17 14.44
CA PHE A 47 12.29 -9.74 14.79
C PHE A 47 10.93 -9.37 15.40
N GLN A 48 9.84 -9.77 14.75
CA GLN A 48 8.48 -9.55 15.22
C GLN A 48 8.25 -10.21 16.59
N ASN A 49 8.62 -11.48 16.76
CA ASN A 49 8.44 -12.18 18.03
C ASN A 49 9.25 -11.56 19.18
N SER A 50 10.43 -10.99 18.88
CA SER A 50 11.32 -10.40 19.89
C SER A 50 10.84 -9.05 20.40
N LEU A 51 10.16 -8.25 19.56
CA LEU A 51 9.75 -6.88 19.87
C LEU A 51 8.27 -6.72 20.17
N ARG A 52 7.45 -7.75 19.97
CA ARG A 52 6.00 -7.59 20.11
C ARG A 52 5.58 -7.31 21.55
N THR A 53 4.86 -6.21 21.72
CA THR A 53 4.22 -5.81 22.98
C THR A 53 2.93 -5.07 22.65
N PRO A 54 1.81 -5.25 23.38
CA PRO A 54 0.51 -4.68 23.02
C PRO A 54 0.52 -3.16 22.74
N ALA A 55 1.41 -2.41 23.40
CA ALA A 55 1.60 -0.98 23.20
C ALA A 55 2.21 -0.66 21.83
N LEU A 56 3.35 -1.27 21.48
CA LEU A 56 4.00 -1.10 20.17
C LEU A 56 3.10 -1.55 19.02
N ASP A 57 2.36 -2.62 19.28
CA ASP A 57 1.37 -3.24 18.41
C ASP A 57 0.22 -2.27 18.08
N THR A 58 -0.10 -1.34 18.99
CA THR A 58 -1.09 -0.25 18.77
C THR A 58 -0.44 0.94 18.09
N TYR A 59 0.77 1.31 18.52
CA TYR A 59 1.55 2.40 17.95
C TYR A 59 1.82 2.20 16.46
N PHE A 60 2.38 1.05 16.05
CA PHE A 60 2.71 0.77 14.64
C PHE A 60 1.47 0.59 13.76
N ALA A 61 0.40 0.00 14.30
CA ALA A 61 -0.87 -0.10 13.57
C ALA A 61 -1.50 1.28 13.34
N THR A 62 -1.37 2.21 14.29
CA THR A 62 -1.89 3.57 14.18
C THR A 62 -1.00 4.45 13.29
N SER A 63 0.32 4.36 13.42
CA SER A 63 1.26 5.14 12.61
C SER A 63 1.19 4.73 11.13
N ALA A 64 0.87 3.47 10.82
CA ALA A 64 0.61 3.04 9.45
C ALA A 64 -0.53 3.82 8.77
N ASN A 65 -1.50 4.37 9.54
CA ASN A 65 -2.57 5.18 8.98
C ASN A 65 -2.06 6.51 8.39
N LEU A 66 -0.92 7.04 8.86
CA LEU A 66 -0.32 8.26 8.30
C LEU A 66 0.12 8.09 6.84
N GLY A 67 0.35 6.85 6.39
CA GLY A 67 0.67 6.55 4.99
C GLY A 67 -0.54 6.14 4.15
N THR A 68 -1.77 6.41 4.60
CA THR A 68 -3.00 6.05 3.87
C THR A 68 -3.59 7.23 3.11
N HIS A 69 -4.42 6.94 2.09
CA HIS A 69 -5.13 7.93 1.30
C HIS A 69 -5.91 8.94 2.16
N THR A 70 -6.52 8.49 3.25
CA THR A 70 -7.29 9.32 4.18
C THR A 70 -6.43 10.37 4.85
N ALA A 71 -5.25 9.97 5.33
CA ALA A 71 -4.31 10.90 5.95
C ALA A 71 -3.86 11.95 4.93
N PHE A 72 -3.53 11.53 3.71
CA PHE A 72 -3.12 12.46 2.64
C PHE A 72 -4.23 13.43 2.23
N MET A 73 -5.49 12.96 2.16
CA MET A 73 -6.66 13.81 1.85
C MET A 73 -6.94 14.88 2.89
N VAL A 74 -6.49 14.70 4.14
CA VAL A 74 -6.68 15.68 5.21
C VAL A 74 -5.43 16.55 5.39
N LEU A 75 -4.25 15.93 5.41
CA LEU A 75 -3.01 16.62 5.77
C LEU A 75 -2.41 17.44 4.62
N LEU A 76 -2.44 16.96 3.37
CA LEU A 76 -1.85 17.70 2.25
C LEU A 76 -2.57 19.03 1.97
N PRO A 77 -3.92 19.10 1.94
CA PRO A 77 -4.62 20.36 1.71
C PRO A 77 -4.33 21.44 2.75
N ILE A 78 -4.06 21.05 4.01
CA ILE A 78 -3.71 22.00 5.08
C ILE A 78 -2.45 22.80 4.71
N LEU A 79 -1.49 22.20 3.99
CA LEU A 79 -0.30 22.91 3.54
C LEU A 79 -0.66 24.08 2.61
N PHE A 80 -1.59 23.87 1.68
CA PHE A 80 -2.10 24.94 0.80
C PHE A 80 -2.87 25.99 1.59
N TRP A 81 -3.71 25.58 2.54
CA TRP A 81 -4.54 26.51 3.32
C TRP A 81 -3.75 27.31 4.35
N CYS A 82 -2.59 26.82 4.78
CA CYS A 82 -1.66 27.54 5.64
C CYS A 82 -0.61 28.33 4.85
N GLY A 83 -0.79 28.52 3.53
CA GLY A 83 0.11 29.32 2.70
C GLY A 83 1.45 28.66 2.35
N HIS A 84 1.65 27.38 2.71
CA HIS A 84 2.84 26.61 2.36
C HIS A 84 2.68 25.92 1.00
N THR A 85 2.35 26.69 -0.03
CA THR A 85 1.98 26.19 -1.37
C THR A 85 3.10 25.41 -2.04
N SER A 86 4.35 25.90 -1.99
CA SER A 86 5.50 25.20 -2.58
C SER A 86 5.73 23.83 -1.93
N LEU A 87 5.62 23.77 -0.59
CA LEU A 87 5.72 22.52 0.16
C LEU A 87 4.56 21.58 -0.18
N GLY A 88 3.33 22.07 -0.17
CA GLY A 88 2.13 21.29 -0.50
C GLY A 88 2.17 20.72 -1.91
N ARG A 89 2.61 21.51 -2.88
CA ARG A 89 2.80 21.07 -4.27
C ARG A 89 3.90 20.00 -4.36
N GLY A 90 5.09 20.27 -3.85
CA GLY A 90 6.19 19.31 -3.90
C GLY A 90 5.89 17.99 -3.18
N MET A 91 5.24 18.05 -2.00
CA MET A 91 4.78 16.85 -1.29
C MET A 91 3.75 16.06 -2.11
N THR A 92 2.80 16.74 -2.76
CA THR A 92 1.80 16.09 -3.61
C THR A 92 2.45 15.41 -4.81
N GLN A 93 3.41 16.08 -5.46
CA GLN A 93 4.15 15.55 -6.61
C GLN A 93 4.94 14.29 -6.24
N VAL A 94 5.69 14.34 -5.13
CA VAL A 94 6.50 13.22 -4.63
C VAL A 94 5.64 12.04 -4.17
N LEU A 95 4.52 12.29 -3.48
CA LEU A 95 3.61 11.23 -3.05
C LEU A 95 2.89 10.58 -4.23
N ALA A 96 2.43 11.37 -5.21
CA ALA A 96 1.79 10.84 -6.41
C ALA A 96 2.76 9.97 -7.21
N ALA A 97 4.01 10.43 -7.39
CA ALA A 97 5.06 9.63 -8.02
C ALA A 97 5.39 8.37 -7.21
N GLY A 98 5.45 8.47 -5.87
CA GLY A 98 5.73 7.35 -4.98
C GLY A 98 4.69 6.24 -5.07
N VAL A 99 3.41 6.59 -5.02
CA VAL A 99 2.31 5.63 -5.15
C VAL A 99 2.27 5.04 -6.56
N PHE A 100 2.39 5.88 -7.60
CA PHE A 100 2.38 5.40 -8.98
C PHE A 100 3.53 4.43 -9.27
N TRP A 101 4.78 4.80 -8.98
CA TRP A 101 5.92 3.95 -9.32
C TRP A 101 6.04 2.72 -8.44
N SER A 102 5.71 2.80 -7.15
CA SER A 102 5.67 1.61 -6.30
C SER A 102 4.53 0.66 -6.73
N GLY A 103 3.35 1.18 -7.04
CA GLY A 103 2.22 0.41 -7.59
C GLY A 103 2.52 -0.22 -8.95
N PHE A 104 3.21 0.52 -9.82
CA PHE A 104 3.67 0.03 -11.12
C PHE A 104 4.59 -1.18 -10.95
N VAL A 105 5.59 -1.09 -10.06
CA VAL A 105 6.53 -2.20 -9.82
C VAL A 105 5.82 -3.38 -9.14
N LYS A 106 4.89 -3.13 -8.21
CA LYS A 106 4.06 -4.16 -7.56
C LYS A 106 3.31 -5.00 -8.60
N ASP A 107 2.55 -4.34 -9.47
CA ASP A 107 1.75 -5.03 -10.50
C ASP A 107 2.64 -5.64 -11.60
N MET A 108 3.82 -5.07 -11.86
CA MET A 108 4.78 -5.63 -12.80
C MET A 108 5.38 -6.96 -12.31
N LEU A 109 5.71 -7.06 -11.01
CA LEU A 109 6.49 -8.17 -10.47
C LEU A 109 5.65 -9.22 -9.73
N CYS A 110 4.48 -8.84 -9.20
CA CYS A 110 3.56 -9.74 -8.51
C CYS A 110 4.26 -10.59 -7.43
N LEU A 111 5.16 -9.97 -6.66
CA LEU A 111 5.88 -10.64 -5.58
C LEU A 111 4.99 -10.70 -4.32
N PRO A 112 4.86 -11.89 -3.72
CA PRO A 112 4.00 -12.08 -2.57
C PRO A 112 4.58 -11.39 -1.34
N ARG A 113 3.72 -11.17 -0.33
CA ARG A 113 4.18 -10.77 1.00
C ARG A 113 4.92 -11.92 1.69
N PRO A 114 5.68 -11.64 2.75
CA PRO A 114 6.19 -12.67 3.64
C PRO A 114 5.08 -13.63 4.12
N LEU A 115 5.42 -14.92 4.22
CA LEU A 115 4.46 -15.97 4.56
C LEU A 115 3.94 -15.81 6.00
N SER A 116 2.63 -16.04 6.13
CA SER A 116 1.92 -16.13 7.42
C SER A 116 1.17 -17.45 7.45
N PRO A 117 1.43 -18.35 8.42
CA PRO A 117 2.50 -18.33 9.44
C PRO A 117 3.92 -18.40 8.83
N PRO A 118 5.01 -18.04 9.57
CA PRO A 118 5.09 -17.73 11.01
C PRO A 118 4.69 -16.30 11.41
N LEU A 119 4.62 -15.37 10.45
CA LEU A 119 4.31 -13.97 10.76
C LEU A 119 2.86 -13.78 11.18
N GLN A 120 2.63 -12.83 12.06
CA GLN A 120 1.29 -12.34 12.39
C GLN A 120 1.08 -11.00 11.69
N ARG A 121 0.03 -10.89 10.88
CA ARG A 121 -0.27 -9.66 10.16
C ARG A 121 -1.12 -8.76 11.03
N ILE A 122 -0.63 -7.54 11.21
CA ILE A 122 -1.25 -6.53 12.05
C ILE A 122 -1.70 -5.39 11.16
N THR A 123 -3.00 -5.22 11.03
CA THR A 123 -3.56 -4.18 10.17
C THR A 123 -4.84 -3.58 10.75
N MET A 124 -5.07 -2.31 10.42
CA MET A 124 -6.34 -1.59 10.67
C MET A 124 -7.26 -1.63 9.45
N SER A 125 -6.77 -2.10 8.30
CA SER A 125 -7.53 -2.24 7.05
C SER A 125 -7.30 -3.61 6.40
N GLY A 126 -8.38 -4.31 6.06
CA GLY A 126 -8.31 -5.61 5.38
C GLY A 126 -7.78 -5.51 3.94
N SER A 127 -7.99 -4.39 3.25
CA SER A 127 -7.57 -4.25 1.84
C SER A 127 -6.05 -4.19 1.68
N ALA A 128 -5.33 -3.72 2.70
CA ALA A 128 -3.88 -3.65 2.68
C ALA A 128 -3.21 -5.04 2.61
N ALA A 129 -3.93 -6.12 2.96
CA ALA A 129 -3.45 -7.49 2.84
C ALA A 129 -3.60 -8.07 1.43
N LEU A 130 -4.43 -7.47 0.58
CA LEU A 130 -4.69 -7.91 -0.79
C LEU A 130 -3.58 -7.49 -1.77
N GLU A 131 -2.80 -6.46 -1.43
CA GLU A 131 -1.72 -5.97 -2.28
C GLU A 131 -0.46 -6.84 -2.21
N TYR A 132 0.27 -6.88 -3.33
CA TYR A 132 1.63 -7.43 -3.40
C TYR A 132 2.60 -6.75 -2.42
N GLY A 133 3.64 -7.50 -2.03
CA GLY A 133 4.61 -7.09 -1.01
C GLY A 133 5.66 -6.11 -1.52
N PHE A 134 6.20 -6.37 -2.72
CA PHE A 134 7.36 -5.63 -3.23
C PHE A 134 6.99 -4.60 -4.30
N PRO A 135 7.50 -3.35 -4.22
CA PRO A 135 8.16 -2.71 -3.09
C PRO A 135 7.15 -2.14 -2.07
N SER A 136 7.62 -1.79 -0.88
CA SER A 136 6.77 -1.18 0.16
C SER A 136 6.40 0.28 -0.17
N THR A 137 5.17 0.52 -0.63
CA THR A 137 4.62 1.86 -0.91
C THR A 137 4.64 2.79 0.31
N HIS A 138 4.30 2.29 1.50
CA HIS A 138 4.37 3.09 2.73
C HIS A 138 5.81 3.55 3.04
N SER A 139 6.80 2.68 2.82
CA SER A 139 8.21 3.03 2.99
C SER A 139 8.65 4.05 1.92
N THR A 140 8.26 3.84 0.66
CA THR A 140 8.51 4.80 -0.42
C THR A 140 7.99 6.19 -0.10
N ASN A 141 6.72 6.30 0.31
CA ASN A 141 6.08 7.58 0.62
C ASN A 141 6.63 8.25 1.87
N ALA A 142 6.88 7.48 2.95
CA ALA A 142 7.40 8.06 4.19
C ALA A 142 8.82 8.59 4.01
N VAL A 143 9.68 7.83 3.32
CA VAL A 143 11.06 8.23 3.07
C VAL A 143 11.12 9.37 2.06
N SER A 144 10.30 9.35 1.00
CA SER A 144 10.31 10.42 0.01
C SER A 144 9.87 11.77 0.58
N VAL A 145 8.80 11.79 1.38
CA VAL A 145 8.34 12.99 2.09
C VAL A 145 9.38 13.47 3.11
N ALA A 146 9.99 12.56 3.88
CA ALA A 146 10.99 12.94 4.87
C ALA A 146 12.26 13.52 4.22
N VAL A 147 12.77 12.90 3.15
CA VAL A 147 13.95 13.40 2.42
C VAL A 147 13.66 14.75 1.77
N TYR A 148 12.49 14.92 1.14
CA TYR A 148 12.11 16.20 0.55
C TYR A 148 11.94 17.29 1.62
N ALA A 149 11.30 16.98 2.75
CA ALA A 149 11.16 17.91 3.87
C ALA A 149 12.53 18.30 4.47
N LEU A 150 13.43 17.34 4.67
CA LEU A 150 14.80 17.59 5.15
C LEU A 150 15.60 18.47 4.18
N TYR A 151 15.43 18.26 2.86
CA TYR A 151 16.05 19.09 1.83
C TYR A 151 15.59 20.55 1.94
N LEU A 152 14.26 20.78 2.02
CA LEU A 152 13.72 22.13 2.17
C LEU A 152 14.13 22.78 3.51
N LEU A 153 14.17 21.99 4.58
CA LEU A 153 14.62 22.44 5.90
C LEU A 153 16.09 22.88 5.88
N GLY A 154 16.91 22.25 5.04
CA GLY A 154 18.29 22.67 4.79
C GLY A 154 18.41 24.08 4.21
N HIS A 155 17.48 24.49 3.33
CA HIS A 155 17.51 25.79 2.66
C HIS A 155 17.13 26.95 3.59
N VAL A 156 16.32 26.70 4.61
CA VAL A 156 15.87 27.71 5.59
C VAL A 156 16.69 27.70 6.88
N LYS A 157 17.83 26.98 6.91
CA LYS A 157 18.66 26.80 8.11
C LYS A 157 19.07 28.13 8.75
N GLU A 158 19.57 29.07 7.96
CA GLU A 158 20.07 30.38 8.46
C GLU A 158 18.93 31.31 8.91
N GLN A 159 17.69 31.04 8.52
CA GLN A 159 16.52 31.88 8.82
C GLN A 159 15.75 31.41 10.05
N MET A 160 16.02 30.20 10.56
CA MET A 160 15.24 29.57 11.60
C MET A 160 16.06 29.34 12.88
N ASN A 161 15.39 29.36 14.03
CA ASN A 161 16.02 29.04 15.32
C ASN A 161 16.69 27.65 15.26
N PRO A 162 17.98 27.51 15.64
CA PRO A 162 18.70 26.25 15.62
C PRO A 162 17.99 25.10 16.34
N ASN A 163 17.32 25.38 17.47
CA ASN A 163 16.61 24.36 18.24
C ASN A 163 15.35 23.87 17.50
N ALA A 164 14.64 24.78 16.82
CA ALA A 164 13.47 24.43 16.01
C ALA A 164 13.89 23.64 14.76
N HIS A 165 15.02 24.02 14.15
CA HIS A 165 15.63 23.30 13.03
C HIS A 165 15.96 21.85 13.39
N LEU A 166 16.69 21.65 14.48
CA LEU A 166 17.04 20.33 14.98
C LEU A 166 15.76 19.53 15.35
N GLY A 167 14.80 20.18 16.01
CA GLY A 167 13.52 19.55 16.37
C GLY A 167 12.76 19.01 15.14
N LEU A 168 12.63 19.80 14.08
CA LEU A 168 11.98 19.35 12.84
C LEU A 168 12.76 18.24 12.14
N GLN A 169 14.10 18.30 12.14
CA GLN A 169 14.93 17.21 11.60
C GLN A 169 14.68 15.90 12.34
N VAL A 170 14.70 15.93 13.68
CA VAL A 170 14.42 14.76 14.51
C VAL A 170 13.02 14.21 14.21
N VAL A 171 12.01 15.07 14.10
CA VAL A 171 10.64 14.64 13.74
C VAL A 171 10.61 13.95 12.38
N CYS A 172 11.30 14.48 11.37
CA CYS A 172 11.36 13.86 10.03
C CYS A 172 12.02 12.48 10.07
N TYR A 173 13.16 12.34 10.78
CA TYR A 173 13.84 11.06 10.95
C TYR A 173 13.00 10.06 11.73
N CYS A 174 12.39 10.48 12.85
CA CYS A 174 11.50 9.65 13.65
C CYS A 174 10.28 9.19 12.85
N TYR A 175 9.69 10.07 12.04
CA TYR A 175 8.57 9.73 11.15
C TYR A 175 8.98 8.66 10.14
N ALA A 176 10.05 8.89 9.36
CA ALA A 176 10.52 7.94 8.36
C ALA A 176 10.88 6.59 8.99
N PHE A 177 11.68 6.61 10.05
CA PHE A 177 12.10 5.40 10.76
C PHE A 177 10.91 4.64 11.33
N SER A 178 9.95 5.33 11.96
CA SER A 178 8.77 4.70 12.54
C SER A 178 7.91 3.98 11.50
N ILE A 179 7.69 4.57 10.32
CA ILE A 179 6.88 3.93 9.28
C ILE A 179 7.62 2.75 8.67
N VAL A 180 8.90 2.90 8.33
CA VAL A 180 9.76 1.86 7.77
C VAL A 180 9.83 0.64 8.71
N LEU A 181 10.11 0.88 9.99
CA LEU A 181 10.16 -0.16 11.02
C LEU A 181 8.78 -0.78 11.25
N GLY A 182 7.72 0.04 11.23
CA GLY A 182 6.34 -0.42 11.37
C GLY A 182 5.92 -1.44 10.32
N ARG A 183 6.40 -1.32 9.06
CA ARG A 183 6.09 -2.30 7.99
C ARG A 183 6.67 -3.69 8.26
N LEU A 184 7.88 -3.75 8.85
CA LEU A 184 8.51 -4.99 9.29
C LEU A 184 7.80 -5.54 10.55
N TYR A 185 7.54 -4.65 11.52
CA TYR A 185 6.89 -5.01 12.79
C TYR A 185 5.49 -5.61 12.57
N CYS A 186 4.68 -5.00 11.70
CA CYS A 186 3.34 -5.47 11.38
C CYS A 186 3.30 -6.77 10.55
N GLY A 187 4.46 -7.32 10.16
CA GLY A 187 4.55 -8.55 9.36
C GLY A 187 4.00 -8.41 7.94
N MET A 188 3.87 -7.18 7.46
CA MET A 188 3.27 -6.89 6.15
C MET A 188 4.30 -6.90 5.02
N HIS A 189 5.58 -6.63 5.34
CA HIS A 189 6.68 -6.54 4.37
C HIS A 189 7.96 -7.15 4.93
N GLY A 190 8.83 -7.61 4.02
CA GLY A 190 10.17 -8.06 4.34
C GLY A 190 11.22 -6.94 4.30
N PHE A 191 12.49 -7.27 4.59
CA PHE A 191 13.59 -6.30 4.51
C PHE A 191 13.81 -5.85 3.08
N PHE A 192 13.74 -6.77 2.11
CA PHE A 192 13.88 -6.49 0.69
C PHE A 192 12.87 -5.46 0.19
N ASP A 193 11.60 -5.62 0.56
CA ASP A 193 10.50 -4.70 0.22
C ASP A 193 10.74 -3.28 0.73
N VAL A 194 11.22 -3.17 1.97
CA VAL A 194 11.40 -1.91 2.68
C VAL A 194 12.66 -1.19 2.21
N ILE A 195 13.76 -1.92 1.95
CA ILE A 195 15.02 -1.35 1.44
C ILE A 195 14.79 -0.74 0.06
N TRP A 196 14.23 -1.50 -0.88
CA TRP A 196 13.98 -1.00 -2.23
C TRP A 196 12.84 0.02 -2.27
N GLY A 197 11.83 -0.12 -1.42
CA GLY A 197 10.81 0.92 -1.24
C GLY A 197 11.42 2.24 -0.79
N SER A 198 12.33 2.21 0.19
CA SER A 198 13.04 3.39 0.68
C SER A 198 13.99 3.97 -0.37
N ALA A 199 14.71 3.13 -1.11
CA ALA A 199 15.58 3.55 -2.20
C ALA A 199 14.80 4.25 -3.32
N LEU A 200 13.65 3.71 -3.71
CA LEU A 200 12.73 4.37 -4.64
C LEU A 200 12.23 5.71 -4.08
N GLY A 201 11.92 5.78 -2.78
CA GLY A 201 11.50 7.01 -2.13
C GLY A 201 12.58 8.10 -2.15
N ILE A 202 13.83 7.74 -1.85
CA ILE A 202 14.99 8.65 -1.96
C ILE A 202 15.15 9.14 -3.39
N LEU A 203 15.11 8.22 -4.37
CA LEU A 203 15.26 8.58 -5.79
C LEU A 203 14.20 9.60 -6.23
N LEU A 204 12.94 9.38 -5.88
CA LEU A 204 11.85 10.29 -6.25
C LEU A 204 11.95 11.63 -5.54
N ALA A 205 12.37 11.65 -4.27
CA ALA A 205 12.64 12.89 -3.56
C ALA A 205 13.79 13.68 -4.21
N LEU A 206 14.88 13.01 -4.61
CA LEU A 206 15.99 13.66 -5.31
C LEU A 206 15.55 14.24 -6.66
N VAL A 207 14.72 13.52 -7.42
CA VAL A 207 14.13 14.05 -8.66
C VAL A 207 13.33 15.31 -8.37
N GLN A 208 12.51 15.33 -7.30
CA GLN A 208 11.79 16.53 -6.90
C GLN A 208 12.72 17.67 -6.47
N CYS A 209 13.79 17.38 -5.72
CA CYS A 209 14.72 18.40 -5.26
C CYS A 209 15.46 19.07 -6.44
N PHE A 210 15.87 18.29 -7.45
CA PHE A 210 16.64 18.83 -8.58
C PHE A 210 15.78 19.40 -9.71
N TYR A 211 14.62 18.81 -9.98
CA TYR A 211 13.78 19.17 -11.13
C TYR A 211 12.45 19.82 -10.75
N GLY A 212 12.08 19.84 -9.46
CA GLY A 212 10.80 20.37 -9.00
C GLY A 212 10.63 21.86 -9.31
N GLU A 213 11.61 22.69 -8.95
CA GLU A 213 11.56 24.14 -9.24
C GLU A 213 11.49 24.42 -10.74
N TRP A 214 12.32 23.73 -11.53
CA TRP A 214 12.28 23.84 -12.99
C TRP A 214 10.91 23.46 -13.57
N PHE A 215 10.33 22.35 -13.12
CA PHE A 215 9.02 21.89 -13.56
C PHE A 215 7.93 22.91 -13.21
N ASP A 216 8.00 23.46 -12.01
CA ASP A 216 7.04 24.42 -11.49
C ASP A 216 7.11 25.75 -12.26
N GLU A 217 8.30 26.27 -12.50
CA GLU A 217 8.53 27.45 -13.34
C GLU A 217 8.05 27.22 -14.78
N TRP A 218 8.38 26.05 -15.35
CA TRP A 218 7.91 25.66 -16.67
C TRP A 218 6.37 25.60 -16.70
N LEU A 219 5.72 25.05 -15.69
CA LEU A 219 4.26 25.00 -15.66
C LEU A 219 3.65 26.41 -15.60
N HIS A 220 4.14 27.26 -14.69
CA HIS A 220 3.62 28.62 -14.50
C HIS A 220 3.85 29.53 -15.71
N ALA A 221 5.01 29.43 -16.38
CA ALA A 221 5.34 30.28 -17.52
C ALA A 221 4.53 29.96 -18.79
N GLY A 222 3.83 28.82 -18.85
CA GLY A 222 3.05 28.42 -20.04
C GLY A 222 1.60 28.88 -20.04
N THR A 223 0.98 28.75 -21.21
CA THR A 223 -0.48 28.78 -21.37
C THR A 223 -1.10 27.43 -20.97
N LEU A 224 -2.42 27.30 -21.12
CA LEU A 224 -3.17 26.06 -20.83
C LEU A 224 -2.57 24.82 -21.53
N GLN A 225 -1.88 25.01 -22.65
CA GLN A 225 -1.21 23.93 -23.40
C GLN A 225 -0.24 23.11 -22.53
N ARG A 226 0.53 23.74 -21.63
CA ARG A 226 1.48 23.00 -20.77
C ARG A 226 0.76 22.10 -19.76
N VAL A 227 -0.37 22.56 -19.23
CA VAL A 227 -1.22 21.75 -18.35
C VAL A 227 -1.84 20.57 -19.12
N ILE A 228 -2.30 20.80 -20.35
CA ILE A 228 -2.83 19.73 -21.21
C ILE A 228 -1.77 18.67 -21.48
N ILE A 229 -0.52 19.07 -21.76
CA ILE A 229 0.59 18.12 -21.95
C ILE A 229 0.80 17.26 -20.70
N VAL A 230 0.81 17.86 -19.51
CA VAL A 230 0.94 17.12 -18.23
C VAL A 230 -0.21 16.12 -18.05
N VAL A 231 -1.45 16.54 -18.31
CA VAL A 231 -2.63 15.66 -18.24
C VAL A 231 -2.49 14.50 -19.22
N LEU A 232 -2.10 14.75 -20.47
CA LEU A 232 -1.91 13.70 -21.48
C LEU A 232 -0.82 12.71 -21.09
N VAL A 233 0.31 13.18 -20.56
CA VAL A 233 1.39 12.31 -20.05
C VAL A 233 0.86 11.41 -18.94
N ILE A 234 0.09 11.95 -18.00
CA ILE A 234 -0.49 11.18 -16.89
C ILE A 234 -1.48 10.14 -17.40
N LEU A 235 -2.34 10.48 -18.37
CA LEU A 235 -3.25 9.53 -18.99
C LEU A 235 -2.51 8.38 -19.68
N VAL A 236 -1.39 8.69 -20.36
CA VAL A 236 -0.50 7.67 -20.94
C VAL A 236 0.12 6.80 -19.84
N LEU A 237 0.61 7.39 -18.75
CA LEU A 237 1.18 6.66 -17.62
C LEU A 237 0.16 5.70 -16.98
N VAL A 238 -1.07 6.16 -16.75
CA VAL A 238 -2.18 5.34 -16.27
C VAL A 238 -2.48 4.20 -17.25
N ARG A 239 -2.40 4.47 -18.56
CA ARG A 239 -2.68 3.48 -19.62
C ARG A 239 -1.62 2.38 -19.72
N ILE A 240 -0.34 2.71 -19.51
CA ILE A 240 0.76 1.74 -19.57
C ILE A 240 0.95 0.96 -18.26
N HIS A 241 0.16 1.27 -17.22
CA HIS A 241 0.25 0.59 -15.93
C HIS A 241 0.05 -0.93 -16.11
N PRO A 242 0.97 -1.78 -15.61
CA PRO A 242 0.91 -3.21 -15.78
C PRO A 242 -0.39 -3.81 -15.26
N GLU A 243 -0.88 -4.83 -15.96
CA GLU A 243 -1.93 -5.70 -15.43
C GLU A 243 -1.32 -6.77 -14.53
N PRO A 244 -1.77 -6.89 -13.27
CA PRO A 244 -1.28 -7.91 -12.34
C PRO A 244 -1.81 -9.31 -12.68
N ALA A 245 -1.24 -10.34 -12.04
CA ALA A 245 -1.72 -11.72 -12.17
C ALA A 245 -2.99 -11.99 -11.34
N ASP A 246 -3.11 -11.31 -10.19
CA ASP A 246 -4.22 -11.37 -9.24
C ASP A 246 -4.81 -9.98 -9.04
N ASP A 247 -5.99 -9.92 -8.44
CA ASP A 247 -6.74 -8.68 -8.27
C ASP A 247 -6.07 -7.76 -7.21
N CYS A 248 -5.14 -6.88 -7.62
CA CYS A 248 -4.51 -5.88 -6.73
C CYS A 248 -5.25 -4.52 -6.78
N PRO A 249 -5.50 -3.84 -5.64
CA PRO A 249 -5.98 -2.45 -5.61
C PRO A 249 -4.89 -1.42 -6.01
N CYS A 250 -3.65 -1.84 -6.25
CA CYS A 250 -2.50 -1.01 -6.63
C CYS A 250 -2.84 0.01 -7.74
N PHE A 251 -3.51 -0.43 -8.81
CA PHE A 251 -3.92 0.44 -9.91
C PHE A 251 -4.94 1.50 -9.51
N ASP A 252 -5.90 1.15 -8.65
CA ASP A 252 -6.93 2.06 -8.18
C ASP A 252 -6.32 3.23 -7.38
N ASP A 253 -5.28 2.94 -6.60
CA ASP A 253 -4.53 3.91 -5.82
C ASP A 253 -3.70 4.83 -6.75
N SER A 254 -3.03 4.26 -7.75
CA SER A 254 -2.31 4.99 -8.80
C SER A 254 -3.22 5.98 -9.54
N VAL A 255 -4.43 5.56 -9.95
CA VAL A 255 -5.42 6.42 -10.63
C VAL A 255 -5.91 7.54 -9.72
N SER A 256 -6.12 7.24 -8.44
CA SER A 256 -6.58 8.24 -7.47
C SER A 256 -5.53 9.35 -7.29
N PHE A 257 -4.26 8.98 -7.12
CA PHE A 257 -3.17 9.96 -7.01
C PHE A 257 -2.88 10.69 -8.32
N ALA A 258 -2.99 10.03 -9.47
CA ALA A 258 -2.92 10.67 -10.78
C ALA A 258 -3.99 11.77 -10.91
N GLY A 259 -5.22 11.49 -10.45
CA GLY A 259 -6.29 12.48 -10.37
C GLY A 259 -5.90 13.68 -9.51
N VAL A 260 -5.50 13.46 -8.26
CA VAL A 260 -5.06 14.55 -7.35
C VAL A 260 -3.95 15.39 -8.00
N PHE A 261 -2.95 14.75 -8.61
CA PHE A 261 -1.85 15.43 -9.28
C PHE A 261 -2.39 16.34 -10.39
N MET A 262 -3.21 15.83 -11.32
CA MET A 262 -3.79 16.65 -12.40
C MET A 262 -4.59 17.84 -11.87
N GLY A 263 -5.42 17.60 -10.85
CA GLY A 263 -6.21 18.64 -10.20
C GLY A 263 -5.35 19.74 -9.59
N VAL A 264 -4.31 19.38 -8.85
CA VAL A 264 -3.37 20.33 -8.24
C VAL A 264 -2.59 21.11 -9.29
N GLN A 265 -2.08 20.46 -10.35
CA GLN A 265 -1.32 21.18 -11.38
C GLN A 265 -2.17 22.20 -12.13
N TYR A 266 -3.41 21.84 -12.47
CA TYR A 266 -4.35 22.79 -13.09
C TYR A 266 -4.70 23.93 -12.13
N ALA A 267 -5.02 23.61 -10.87
CA ALA A 267 -5.41 24.59 -9.87
C ALA A 267 -4.29 25.59 -9.54
N VAL A 268 -3.06 25.11 -9.32
CA VAL A 268 -1.92 25.98 -9.03
C VAL A 268 -1.60 26.88 -10.24
N TRP A 269 -1.72 26.35 -11.46
CA TRP A 269 -1.57 27.15 -12.67
C TRP A 269 -2.66 28.21 -12.79
N HIS A 270 -3.93 27.86 -12.59
CA HIS A 270 -5.06 28.78 -12.75
C HIS A 270 -5.12 29.82 -11.60
N PHE A 271 -5.03 29.36 -10.35
CA PHE A 271 -5.09 30.21 -9.17
C PHE A 271 -4.03 31.32 -9.19
N ALA A 272 -2.80 31.02 -9.64
CA ALA A 272 -1.73 32.01 -9.78
C ALA A 272 -2.04 33.18 -10.75
N ARG A 273 -3.10 33.06 -11.58
CA ARG A 273 -3.58 34.10 -12.50
C ARG A 273 -4.82 34.83 -11.99
N THR A 274 -5.36 34.42 -10.85
CA THR A 274 -6.52 35.06 -10.23
C THR A 274 -6.09 36.21 -9.32
N SER A 275 -7.00 37.15 -9.04
CA SER A 275 -6.77 38.26 -8.11
C SER A 275 -6.66 37.82 -6.64
N TYR A 276 -7.02 36.57 -6.35
CA TYR A 276 -7.04 36.01 -4.99
C TYR A 276 -5.68 35.50 -4.52
N ALA A 277 -4.77 35.22 -5.45
CA ALA A 277 -3.47 34.65 -5.15
C ALA A 277 -2.42 35.74 -4.88
N TRP A 278 -1.48 35.44 -3.98
CA TRP A 278 -0.28 36.26 -3.77
C TRP A 278 0.91 35.68 -4.53
N SER A 279 1.83 36.57 -4.93
CA SER A 279 3.08 36.21 -5.59
C SER A 279 4.21 35.91 -4.60
N GLU A 280 4.06 36.33 -3.34
CA GLU A 280 5.00 36.15 -2.24
C GLU A 280 4.35 35.29 -1.13
N PRO A 281 5.09 34.37 -0.48
CA PRO A 281 6.50 33.99 -0.71
C PRO A 281 6.73 33.10 -1.93
N ALA A 282 5.67 32.62 -2.59
CA ALA A 282 5.75 31.83 -3.81
C ALA A 282 4.56 32.13 -4.72
N ARG A 283 4.78 32.08 -6.04
CA ARG A 283 3.74 32.37 -7.05
C ARG A 283 2.52 31.48 -6.87
N GLY A 284 1.34 32.09 -6.77
CA GLY A 284 0.10 31.35 -6.58
C GLY A 284 -0.15 30.94 -5.14
N THR A 285 0.45 31.62 -4.16
CA THR A 285 0.26 31.29 -2.75
C THR A 285 -1.04 31.84 -2.21
N VAL A 286 -1.68 31.04 -1.35
CA VAL A 286 -2.84 31.48 -0.59
C VAL A 286 -2.39 32.37 0.57
N PRO A 287 -2.94 33.59 0.70
CA PRO A 287 -2.60 34.49 1.81
C PRO A 287 -2.79 33.82 3.17
N PHE A 288 -1.73 33.84 3.98
CA PHE A 288 -1.72 33.27 5.32
C PHE A 288 -0.75 34.00 6.26
N ASP A 289 -1.25 34.37 7.43
CA ASP A 289 -0.51 35.02 8.52
C ASP A 289 -1.24 34.69 9.82
N LEU A 290 -0.63 33.83 10.63
CA LEU A 290 -1.23 33.36 11.88
C LEU A 290 -1.46 34.49 12.89
N ALA A 291 -0.58 35.49 12.94
CA ALA A 291 -0.68 36.59 13.89
C ALA A 291 -1.86 37.50 13.57
N LYS A 292 -2.13 37.73 12.27
CA LYS A 292 -3.25 38.57 11.81
C LYS A 292 -4.59 37.84 11.81
N MET A 293 -4.60 36.54 11.48
CA MET A 293 -5.85 35.77 11.41
C MET A 293 -6.31 35.27 12.78
N GLY A 294 -5.37 34.94 13.68
CA GLY A 294 -5.66 34.29 14.95
C GLY A 294 -6.05 32.81 14.81
N TRP A 295 -5.88 32.05 15.89
CA TRP A 295 -6.10 30.60 15.90
C TRP A 295 -7.52 30.18 15.55
N VAL A 296 -8.53 30.96 15.96
CA VAL A 296 -9.94 30.62 15.73
C VAL A 296 -10.25 30.59 14.23
N VAL A 297 -9.79 31.60 13.48
CA VAL A 297 -10.00 31.67 12.02
C VAL A 297 -9.24 30.55 11.32
N VAL A 298 -8.00 30.27 11.73
CA VAL A 298 -7.19 29.18 11.14
C VAL A 298 -7.84 27.82 11.37
N VAL A 299 -8.31 27.52 12.57
CA VAL A 299 -9.01 26.27 12.87
C VAL A 299 -10.32 26.18 12.10
N ALA A 300 -11.12 27.25 12.06
CA ALA A 300 -12.35 27.29 11.28
C ALA A 300 -12.10 27.07 9.78
N ARG A 301 -11.03 27.68 9.24
CA ARG A 301 -10.57 27.52 7.85
C ARG A 301 -10.21 26.07 7.53
N ILE A 302 -9.43 25.41 8.40
CA ILE A 302 -9.06 24.00 8.24
C ILE A 302 -10.31 23.11 8.30
N LEU A 303 -11.18 23.30 9.30
CA LEU A 303 -12.40 22.50 9.45
C LEU A 303 -13.33 22.65 8.24
N LEU A 304 -13.56 23.89 7.79
CA LEU A 304 -14.37 24.17 6.60
C LEU A 304 -13.77 23.49 5.36
N GLY A 305 -12.45 23.62 5.15
CA GLY A 305 -11.76 22.99 4.03
C GLY A 305 -11.90 21.47 4.02
N VAL A 306 -11.73 20.82 5.19
CA VAL A 306 -11.92 19.37 5.34
C VAL A 306 -13.37 18.98 5.03
N ILE A 307 -14.35 19.71 5.58
CA ILE A 307 -15.78 19.47 5.30
C ILE A 307 -16.06 19.57 3.79
N MET A 308 -15.52 20.57 3.10
CA MET A 308 -15.71 20.75 1.67
C MET A 308 -15.12 19.60 0.84
N ILE A 309 -13.95 19.08 1.19
CA ILE A 309 -13.36 17.91 0.53
C ILE A 309 -14.23 16.66 0.70
N PHE A 310 -14.69 16.39 1.93
CA PHE A 310 -15.57 15.24 2.19
C PHE A 310 -16.94 15.41 1.54
N ALA A 311 -17.50 16.61 1.53
CA ALA A 311 -18.75 16.93 0.85
C ALA A 311 -18.62 16.71 -0.67
N TRP A 312 -17.55 17.21 -1.28
CA TRP A 312 -17.24 16.98 -2.69
C TRP A 312 -17.17 15.48 -2.99
N ARG A 313 -16.36 14.71 -2.25
CA ARG A 313 -16.26 13.26 -2.44
C ARG A 313 -17.60 12.55 -2.26
N GLY A 314 -18.37 12.94 -1.24
CA GLY A 314 -19.68 12.38 -0.93
C GLY A 314 -20.75 12.65 -1.97
N ILE A 315 -20.67 13.79 -2.69
CA ILE A 315 -21.63 14.18 -3.74
C ILE A 315 -21.17 13.70 -5.12
N SER A 316 -19.90 13.93 -5.48
CA SER A 316 -19.36 13.65 -6.81
C SER A 316 -19.37 12.15 -7.14
N LYS A 317 -18.90 11.28 -6.23
CA LYS A 317 -18.85 9.82 -6.45
C LYS A 317 -20.21 9.23 -6.82
N PRO A 318 -21.29 9.38 -6.01
CA PRO A 318 -22.59 8.81 -6.37
C PRO A 318 -23.23 9.47 -7.58
N THR A 319 -22.96 10.76 -7.82
CA THR A 319 -23.45 11.48 -9.00
C THR A 319 -22.83 10.90 -10.28
N LEU A 320 -21.50 10.74 -10.29
CA LEU A 320 -20.78 10.18 -11.42
C LEU A 320 -21.16 8.72 -11.68
N LEU A 321 -21.27 7.89 -10.64
CA LEU A 321 -21.72 6.49 -10.80
C LEU A 321 -23.17 6.37 -11.28
N ARG A 322 -23.98 7.43 -11.17
CA ARG A 322 -25.33 7.47 -11.75
C ARG A 322 -25.34 7.85 -13.22
N PHE A 323 -24.48 8.79 -13.64
CA PHE A 323 -24.52 9.37 -14.98
C PHE A 323 -23.50 8.80 -15.97
N LEU A 324 -22.36 8.27 -15.49
CA LEU A 324 -21.31 7.75 -16.36
C LEU A 324 -21.64 6.39 -17.01
N PRO A 325 -22.32 5.41 -16.35
CA PRO A 325 -22.54 4.11 -16.98
C PRO A 325 -23.30 4.15 -18.32
N PRO A 326 -24.36 4.97 -18.49
CA PRO A 326 -24.98 5.16 -19.81
C PRO A 326 -24.02 5.71 -20.88
N ILE A 327 -23.17 6.66 -20.51
CA ILE A 327 -22.19 7.29 -21.42
C ILE A 327 -21.15 6.24 -21.86
N PHE A 328 -20.67 5.43 -20.91
CA PHE A 328 -19.70 4.37 -21.19
C PHE A 328 -20.24 3.30 -22.13
N ARG A 329 -21.53 2.94 -22.01
CA ARG A 329 -22.16 1.99 -22.95
C ARG A 329 -22.13 2.52 -24.38
N VAL A 330 -22.40 3.81 -24.59
CA VAL A 330 -22.27 4.45 -25.91
C VAL A 330 -20.81 4.46 -26.39
N ILE A 331 -19.85 4.72 -25.52
CA ILE A 331 -18.41 4.69 -25.86
C ILE A 331 -17.95 3.26 -26.22
N GLU A 332 -18.51 2.23 -25.58
CA GLU A 332 -18.27 0.82 -25.87
C GLU A 332 -18.80 0.43 -27.24
N GLU A 333 -20.02 0.86 -27.58
CA GLU A 333 -20.59 0.69 -28.93
C GLU A 333 -19.72 1.35 -30.02
N LEU A 334 -19.03 2.46 -29.67
CA LEU A 334 -18.08 3.15 -30.55
C LEU A 334 -16.70 2.46 -30.63
N GLY A 335 -16.47 1.38 -29.89
CA GLY A 335 -15.21 0.61 -29.92
C GLY A 335 -14.01 1.31 -29.26
N LEU A 336 -14.26 2.37 -28.47
CA LEU A 336 -13.20 3.16 -27.81
C LEU A 336 -12.90 2.71 -26.38
N THR A 337 -13.53 1.63 -25.90
CA THR A 337 -13.28 1.08 -24.57
C THR A 337 -11.96 0.31 -24.52
N LEU A 338 -11.25 0.48 -23.41
CA LEU A 338 -10.02 -0.23 -23.11
C LEU A 338 -10.30 -1.30 -22.05
N PRO A 339 -10.63 -2.55 -22.44
CA PRO A 339 -10.94 -3.59 -21.50
C PRO A 339 -9.70 -3.95 -20.66
N ARG A 340 -9.91 -4.15 -19.35
CA ARG A 340 -8.86 -4.53 -18.40
C ARG A 340 -9.32 -5.75 -17.61
N ARG A 341 -8.43 -6.72 -17.39
CA ARG A 341 -8.75 -8.07 -16.87
C ARG A 341 -9.64 -8.16 -15.63
N PHE A 342 -9.53 -7.20 -14.69
CA PHE A 342 -10.24 -7.22 -13.41
C PHE A 342 -11.35 -6.18 -13.31
N PHE A 343 -11.71 -5.54 -14.43
CA PHE A 343 -12.75 -4.52 -14.48
C PHE A 343 -13.88 -5.01 -15.35
N LYS A 344 -15.08 -5.06 -14.76
CA LYS A 344 -16.30 -5.42 -15.45
C LYS A 344 -16.65 -4.32 -16.46
N PRO A 345 -16.85 -4.64 -17.75
CA PRO A 345 -17.16 -3.64 -18.78
C PRO A 345 -18.60 -3.14 -18.66
N ALA A 346 -18.84 -1.92 -19.11
CA ALA A 346 -20.14 -1.24 -19.05
C ALA A 346 -21.30 -1.99 -19.70
N SER A 347 -21.04 -2.83 -20.71
CA SER A 347 -22.02 -3.71 -21.35
C SER A 347 -22.60 -4.78 -20.42
N GLU A 348 -21.88 -5.18 -19.36
CA GLU A 348 -22.29 -6.28 -18.49
C GLU A 348 -23.01 -5.83 -17.20
N TYR A 349 -23.28 -4.52 -17.04
CA TYR A 349 -24.00 -4.00 -15.87
C TYR A 349 -24.85 -2.75 -16.19
N GLU A 350 -26.04 -2.66 -15.59
CA GLU A 350 -26.89 -1.47 -15.73
C GLU A 350 -26.61 -0.41 -14.66
N THR A 351 -26.40 -0.87 -13.42
CA THR A 351 -26.17 -0.02 -12.25
C THR A 351 -25.04 -0.57 -11.42
N VAL A 352 -24.15 0.30 -10.94
CA VAL A 352 -23.13 -0.06 -9.96
C VAL A 352 -23.80 -0.14 -8.58
N PRO A 353 -23.82 -1.32 -7.93
CA PRO A 353 -24.44 -1.48 -6.62
C PRO A 353 -23.71 -0.63 -5.58
N ARG A 354 -24.48 0.08 -4.74
CA ARG A 354 -23.91 0.78 -3.58
C ARG A 354 -23.45 -0.24 -2.55
N GLN A 355 -22.14 -0.44 -2.42
CA GLN A 355 -21.56 -1.32 -1.41
C GLN A 355 -21.28 -0.56 -0.11
N GLU A 356 -21.64 -1.14 1.04
CA GLU A 356 -21.53 -0.49 2.36
C GLU A 356 -20.08 -0.26 2.83
N ASN A 357 -19.10 -0.98 2.27
CA ASN A 357 -17.67 -0.89 2.61
C ASN A 357 -16.79 -0.65 1.36
N ASP A 358 -17.32 0.10 0.39
CA ASP A 358 -16.74 0.28 -0.95
C ASP A 358 -15.32 0.88 -0.97
N ASP A 359 -14.96 1.63 0.07
CA ASP A 359 -13.60 2.12 0.29
C ASP A 359 -13.15 1.72 1.70
N ASN A 360 -12.53 0.55 1.85
CA ASN A 360 -11.93 0.03 3.10
C ASN A 360 -10.88 0.97 3.75
N VAL A 361 -10.62 2.12 3.14
CA VAL A 361 -9.66 3.14 3.56
C VAL A 361 -10.37 4.40 4.11
N ILE A 362 -11.59 4.74 3.66
CA ILE A 362 -12.32 5.93 4.12
C ILE A 362 -13.82 5.65 4.25
N PRO A 363 -14.35 5.58 5.48
CA PRO A 363 -15.78 5.39 5.67
C PRO A 363 -16.57 6.62 5.18
N PRO A 364 -17.84 6.43 4.80
CA PRO A 364 -18.70 7.51 4.33
C PRO A 364 -18.89 8.58 5.42
N ALA A 365 -19.19 9.82 5.02
CA ALA A 365 -19.23 10.97 5.94
C ALA A 365 -20.19 10.81 7.14
N ARG A 366 -21.22 9.97 6.99
CA ARG A 366 -22.18 9.58 8.04
C ARG A 366 -21.57 8.76 9.17
N ASP A 367 -20.44 8.09 8.94
CA ASP A 367 -19.76 7.22 9.90
C ASP A 367 -18.60 7.93 10.64
N ILE A 368 -18.34 9.20 10.31
CA ILE A 368 -17.33 10.04 10.98
C ILE A 368 -17.60 10.21 12.49
N PRO A 369 -18.84 10.44 12.96
CA PRO A 369 -19.15 10.50 14.40
C PRO A 369 -18.85 9.18 15.11
N HIS A 370 -19.17 8.05 14.46
CA HIS A 370 -18.88 6.71 14.99
C HIS A 370 -17.39 6.36 14.97
N LEU A 371 -16.57 6.99 14.11
CA LEU A 371 -15.10 6.89 14.16
C LEU A 371 -14.50 7.67 15.32
N LEU A 372 -15.05 8.83 15.70
CA LEU A 372 -14.59 9.60 16.86
C LEU A 372 -14.93 8.87 18.17
N SER A 373 -16.09 8.23 18.26
CA SER A 373 -16.42 7.34 19.38
C SER A 373 -15.66 6.00 19.34
N ASN A 374 -15.23 5.56 18.14
CA ASN A 374 -14.44 4.36 17.90
C ASN A 374 -12.99 4.66 17.45
N LEU A 375 -12.34 5.70 17.99
CA LEU A 375 -10.86 5.82 17.94
C LEU A 375 -10.16 4.56 18.49
N ARG A 376 -10.96 3.67 19.09
CA ARG A 376 -10.72 2.27 19.43
C ARG A 376 -11.17 1.27 18.34
N ARG A 377 -10.88 1.49 17.04
CA ARG A 377 -11.06 0.42 16.03
C ARG A 377 -10.25 -0.79 16.49
N ARG A 378 -10.89 -1.96 16.66
CA ARG A 378 -10.19 -3.18 17.05
C ARG A 378 -9.24 -3.58 15.92
N ARG A 379 -7.94 -3.37 16.14
CA ARG A 379 -6.84 -3.90 15.32
C ARG A 379 -7.10 -5.37 14.98
N ALA A 380 -7.00 -5.72 13.70
CA ALA A 380 -7.07 -7.11 13.28
C ALA A 380 -5.65 -7.71 13.35
N ILE A 381 -5.51 -8.78 14.14
CA ILE A 381 -4.34 -9.64 14.11
C ILE A 381 -4.78 -10.93 13.43
N SER A 382 -4.14 -11.27 12.33
CA SER A 382 -4.46 -12.43 11.52
C SER A 382 -3.23 -13.28 11.30
N VAL A 383 -3.42 -14.59 11.35
CA VAL A 383 -2.39 -15.59 11.09
C VAL A 383 -2.91 -16.49 9.98
N GLY A 384 -2.14 -16.65 8.91
CA GLY A 384 -2.54 -17.40 7.72
C GLY A 384 -2.58 -16.55 6.44
N PRO A 385 -2.77 -17.20 5.27
CA PRO A 385 -3.01 -16.51 4.01
C PRO A 385 -4.23 -15.60 4.08
N GLN A 386 -4.11 -14.36 3.61
CA GLN A 386 -5.21 -13.38 3.60
C GLN A 386 -5.66 -12.95 2.22
N SER A 387 -4.85 -13.23 1.20
CA SER A 387 -5.12 -12.93 -0.20
C SER A 387 -4.91 -14.19 -1.03
N GLU A 388 -5.46 -14.19 -2.24
CA GLU A 388 -5.24 -15.27 -3.21
C GLU A 388 -3.75 -15.44 -3.52
N ALA A 389 -3.02 -14.32 -3.67
CA ALA A 389 -1.58 -14.33 -3.89
C ALA A 389 -0.81 -15.05 -2.75
N ASP A 390 -1.22 -14.83 -1.50
CA ASP A 390 -0.61 -15.51 -0.34
C ASP A 390 -0.94 -17.01 -0.30
N ALA A 391 -2.15 -17.39 -0.69
CA ALA A 391 -2.56 -18.79 -0.70
C ALA A 391 -1.85 -19.58 -1.79
N TYR A 392 -1.76 -19.03 -3.00
CA TYR A 392 -0.95 -19.61 -4.07
C TYR A 392 0.52 -19.74 -3.64
N GLU A 393 1.07 -18.75 -2.96
CA GLU A 393 2.46 -18.80 -2.48
C GLU A 393 2.65 -19.84 -1.36
N ALA A 394 1.72 -19.93 -0.41
CA ALA A 394 1.76 -20.94 0.66
C ALA A 394 1.70 -22.37 0.09
N LEU A 395 0.82 -22.60 -0.88
CA LEU A 395 0.72 -23.88 -1.59
C LEU A 395 2.00 -24.19 -2.39
N ALA A 396 2.51 -23.21 -3.15
CA ALA A 396 3.73 -23.37 -3.92
C ALA A 396 4.96 -23.65 -3.03
N TYR A 397 5.02 -23.05 -1.84
CA TYR A 397 6.06 -23.33 -0.85
C TYR A 397 5.94 -24.74 -0.28
N ARG A 398 4.72 -25.18 0.05
CA ARG A 398 4.44 -26.54 0.54
C ARG A 398 4.86 -27.61 -0.47
N ASP A 399 4.52 -27.40 -1.74
CA ASP A 399 4.85 -28.34 -2.82
C ASP A 399 6.35 -28.38 -3.12
N LYS A 400 7.05 -27.23 -3.01
CA LYS A 400 8.51 -27.20 -3.10
C LYS A 400 9.15 -28.02 -1.97
N ARG A 401 8.71 -27.80 -0.72
CA ARG A 401 9.23 -28.52 0.45
C ARG A 401 9.02 -30.03 0.34
N ARG A 402 7.87 -30.47 -0.17
CA ARG A 402 7.59 -31.89 -0.44
C ARG A 402 8.58 -32.47 -1.45
N ARG A 403 8.78 -31.80 -2.60
CA ARG A 403 9.74 -32.25 -3.62
C ARG A 403 11.17 -32.34 -3.09
N ASP A 404 11.60 -31.34 -2.33
CA ASP A 404 12.94 -31.32 -1.74
C ASP A 404 13.13 -32.48 -0.74
N SER A 405 12.09 -32.82 0.04
CA SER A 405 12.12 -33.97 0.97
C SER A 405 12.15 -35.33 0.27
N THR A 406 11.40 -35.50 -0.83
CA THR A 406 11.41 -36.73 -1.63
C THR A 406 12.76 -36.93 -2.31
N ASN A 407 13.37 -35.87 -2.85
CA ASN A 407 14.68 -35.95 -3.48
C ASN A 407 15.80 -36.28 -2.47
N GLN A 408 15.71 -35.81 -1.22
CA GLN A 408 16.67 -36.20 -0.17
C GLN A 408 16.59 -37.69 0.20
N HIS A 409 15.40 -38.31 0.14
CA HIS A 409 15.24 -39.75 0.41
C HIS A 409 15.62 -40.64 -0.78
N GLY A 410 15.82 -40.06 -1.97
CA GLY A 410 16.25 -40.76 -3.19
C GLY A 410 17.75 -40.63 -3.52
N ALA A 411 18.53 -39.87 -2.74
CA ALA A 411 19.98 -39.79 -2.90
C ALA A 411 20.65 -40.97 -2.16
N PRO A 412 21.60 -41.71 -2.78
CA PRO A 412 22.37 -42.71 -2.04
C PRO A 412 23.13 -42.00 -0.92
N SER A 413 22.83 -42.38 0.33
CA SER A 413 23.54 -41.85 1.50
C SER A 413 25.04 -42.15 1.37
N PRO A 414 25.95 -41.20 1.65
CA PRO A 414 27.31 -41.57 1.99
C PRO A 414 27.23 -42.44 3.26
N VAL A 415 27.92 -43.56 3.21
CA VAL A 415 28.01 -44.59 4.25
C VAL A 415 28.12 -43.94 5.64
N LYS A 416 27.10 -44.17 6.49
CA LYS A 416 27.17 -43.90 7.92
C LYS A 416 28.16 -44.90 8.52
N GLU A 417 29.34 -44.42 8.88
CA GLU A 417 30.21 -45.12 9.81
C GLU A 417 29.53 -45.14 11.19
N ALA A 418 29.32 -46.34 11.71
CA ALA A 418 28.62 -46.61 12.94
C ALA A 418 29.44 -46.12 14.14
N LEU A 419 28.86 -45.23 14.94
CA LEU A 419 29.30 -44.98 16.32
C LEU A 419 28.06 -44.76 17.19
N SER A 420 27.68 -45.86 17.84
CA SER A 420 27.07 -46.00 19.19
C SER A 420 26.11 -44.91 19.68
N GLU A 421 24.84 -45.29 19.87
CA GLU A 421 23.94 -44.68 20.84
C GLU A 421 24.54 -44.69 22.26
N PRO A 422 24.09 -43.78 23.14
CA PRO A 422 23.58 -44.31 24.40
C PRO A 422 22.24 -43.74 24.87
N SER A 423 21.52 -44.68 25.45
CA SER A 423 20.36 -44.70 26.34
C SER A 423 19.96 -43.45 27.14
N TYR A 424 18.64 -43.34 27.28
CA TYR A 424 17.89 -42.60 28.31
C TYR A 424 18.28 -42.96 29.76
N PHE A 425 18.08 -41.98 30.64
CA PHE A 425 18.16 -41.95 32.12
C PHE A 425 19.53 -41.72 32.78
N GLN A 426 19.77 -40.51 33.30
CA GLN A 426 20.22 -40.33 34.70
C GLN A 426 20.01 -38.90 35.23
N GLU A 427 19.59 -38.83 36.49
CA GLU A 427 19.38 -37.64 37.32
C GLU A 427 20.67 -36.89 37.68
N GLY A 428 20.56 -35.57 37.82
CA GLY A 428 21.19 -34.71 38.84
C GLY A 428 22.71 -34.65 39.00
N ASN A 429 23.34 -33.56 38.55
CA ASN A 429 24.09 -32.63 39.44
C ASN A 429 24.41 -31.30 38.73
N PRO A 430 24.51 -30.15 39.44
CA PRO A 430 24.66 -28.83 38.86
C PRO A 430 26.15 -28.47 38.79
N HIS A 431 26.62 -28.02 37.63
CA HIS A 431 27.64 -26.97 37.45
C HIS A 431 28.15 -27.00 35.99
N GLN A 432 27.57 -26.17 35.15
CA GLN A 432 28.31 -25.60 34.02
C GLN A 432 27.67 -24.29 33.59
N LYS A 433 28.34 -23.18 33.93
CA LYS A 433 28.08 -21.85 33.37
C LYS A 433 28.59 -21.87 31.92
N GLY A 434 27.68 -22.11 30.97
CA GLY A 434 27.87 -21.86 29.55
C GLY A 434 26.80 -20.87 29.08
N SER A 435 27.23 -19.78 28.45
CA SER A 435 26.38 -18.70 27.93
C SER A 435 25.29 -19.20 26.95
N PRO A 436 24.00 -18.87 27.15
CA PRO A 436 22.89 -19.53 26.44
C PRO A 436 22.39 -18.83 25.16
N GLU A 437 23.04 -17.77 24.67
CA GLU A 437 22.43 -16.92 23.63
C GLU A 437 22.52 -17.49 22.20
N GLY A 438 23.58 -18.25 21.88
CA GLY A 438 23.77 -18.77 20.51
C GLY A 438 22.85 -19.94 20.13
N ARG A 439 22.61 -20.87 21.07
CA ARG A 439 21.83 -22.11 20.83
C ARG A 439 20.31 -21.87 20.72
N LYS A 440 19.79 -20.84 21.39
CA LYS A 440 18.35 -20.47 21.32
C LYS A 440 17.98 -19.84 19.98
N ARG A 441 18.89 -19.10 19.35
CA ARG A 441 18.62 -18.34 18.11
C ARG A 441 18.49 -19.25 16.89
N SER A 442 19.35 -20.26 16.74
CA SER A 442 19.24 -21.26 15.66
C SER A 442 17.95 -22.07 15.78
N SER A 443 17.64 -22.54 17.00
CA SER A 443 16.41 -23.30 17.30
C SER A 443 15.13 -22.50 16.99
N SER A 444 15.10 -21.20 17.32
CA SER A 444 13.94 -20.33 17.03
C SER A 444 13.76 -20.08 15.53
N LEU A 445 14.85 -19.86 14.78
CA LEU A 445 14.78 -19.66 13.33
C LEU A 445 14.34 -20.92 12.58
N GLU A 446 14.77 -22.09 13.03
CA GLU A 446 14.33 -23.39 12.52
C GLU A 446 12.83 -23.59 12.76
N MET A 447 12.33 -23.23 13.95
CA MET A 447 10.90 -23.25 14.27
C MET A 447 10.08 -22.36 13.32
N PHE A 448 10.51 -21.11 13.09
CA PHE A 448 9.82 -20.20 12.16
C PHE A 448 9.88 -20.71 10.72
N ARG A 449 11.01 -21.29 10.30
CA ARG A 449 11.13 -21.93 8.98
C ARG A 449 10.21 -23.13 8.85
N ALA A 450 10.02 -23.92 9.91
CA ALA A 450 9.13 -25.07 9.90
C ALA A 450 7.65 -24.69 9.76
N GLN A 451 7.25 -23.53 10.28
CA GLN A 451 5.90 -22.97 10.19
C GLN A 451 5.57 -22.34 8.83
N MET A 452 6.57 -22.03 7.99
CA MET A 452 6.30 -21.43 6.68
C MET A 452 5.49 -22.37 5.78
N GLY A 453 4.37 -21.86 5.26
CA GLY A 453 3.48 -22.59 4.37
C GLY A 453 2.63 -23.67 5.06
N THR A 454 2.67 -23.79 6.39
CA THR A 454 1.70 -24.57 7.14
C THR A 454 0.44 -23.72 7.27
N GLY A 455 -0.70 -24.14 6.71
CA GLY A 455 -1.97 -23.47 6.98
C GLY A 455 -2.30 -23.43 8.48
N VAL A 456 -3.32 -22.67 8.89
CA VAL A 456 -3.72 -22.53 10.30
C VAL A 456 -3.94 -23.89 10.99
N GLU A 457 -4.37 -24.91 10.24
CA GLU A 457 -4.61 -26.28 10.72
C GLU A 457 -3.34 -27.13 10.93
N GLY A 458 -2.17 -26.72 10.41
CA GLY A 458 -0.90 -27.44 10.60
C GLY A 458 -0.31 -27.36 12.01
N LEU A 459 -0.99 -26.66 12.92
CA LEU A 459 -0.69 -26.59 14.35
C LEU A 459 -1.40 -27.71 15.16
N SER A 460 -2.23 -28.53 14.52
CA SER A 460 -2.88 -29.69 15.15
C SER A 460 -2.01 -30.94 15.00
N PRO A 461 -1.95 -31.83 16.01
CA PRO A 461 -1.17 -33.07 15.92
C PRO A 461 -1.67 -33.95 14.78
N MET A 462 -0.73 -34.45 13.96
CA MET A 462 -1.01 -35.38 12.86
C MET A 462 -1.65 -36.68 13.40
N PRO A 463 -2.65 -37.25 12.71
CA PRO A 463 -3.15 -38.58 13.04
C PRO A 463 -2.05 -39.65 12.87
N LEU A 464 -2.10 -40.68 13.72
CA LEU A 464 -1.07 -41.71 13.91
C LEU A 464 -0.84 -42.65 12.69
N SER A 465 -1.61 -42.48 11.61
CA SER A 465 -1.58 -43.33 10.42
C SER A 465 -1.30 -42.49 9.18
N THR A 466 -0.24 -42.81 8.44
CA THR A 466 0.05 -42.24 7.11
C THR A 466 -1.05 -42.66 6.12
N PRO A 467 -1.85 -41.73 5.59
CA PRO A 467 -2.88 -42.03 4.59
C PRO A 467 -2.27 -42.59 3.31
N GLY A 468 -3.05 -43.38 2.57
CA GLY A 468 -2.64 -43.84 1.23
C GLY A 468 -2.49 -42.68 0.24
N PRO A 469 -1.77 -42.85 -0.90
CA PRO A 469 -1.47 -41.76 -1.84
C PRO A 469 -2.70 -41.02 -2.38
N GLN A 470 -3.79 -41.75 -2.66
CA GLN A 470 -5.05 -41.18 -3.15
C GLN A 470 -5.82 -40.43 -2.05
N GLU A 471 -5.78 -40.95 -0.82
CA GLU A 471 -6.43 -40.34 0.34
C GLU A 471 -5.70 -39.06 0.75
N GLN A 472 -4.37 -39.05 0.66
CA GLN A 472 -3.54 -37.86 0.83
C GLN A 472 -3.86 -36.77 -0.20
N GLN A 473 -4.03 -37.14 -1.47
CA GLN A 473 -4.43 -36.21 -2.53
C GLN A 473 -5.83 -35.63 -2.32
N ALA A 474 -6.79 -36.45 -1.90
CA ALA A 474 -8.14 -35.98 -1.60
C ALA A 474 -8.14 -35.01 -0.41
N MET A 475 -7.38 -35.32 0.65
CA MET A 475 -7.21 -34.44 1.80
C MET A 475 -6.52 -33.12 1.43
N ASP A 476 -5.52 -33.16 0.55
CA ASP A 476 -4.84 -31.96 0.07
C ASP A 476 -5.76 -31.03 -0.73
N LEU A 477 -6.59 -31.60 -1.61
CA LEU A 477 -7.58 -30.84 -2.38
C LEU A 477 -8.65 -30.21 -1.48
N LEU A 478 -9.10 -30.94 -0.45
CA LEU A 478 -10.02 -30.40 0.54
C LEU A 478 -9.39 -29.27 1.34
N GLN A 479 -8.13 -29.41 1.74
CA GLN A 479 -7.39 -28.37 2.46
C GLN A 479 -7.18 -27.13 1.58
N GLU A 480 -6.85 -27.30 0.31
CA GLU A 480 -6.75 -26.21 -0.66
C GLU A 480 -8.10 -25.48 -0.81
N ARG A 481 -9.20 -26.22 -0.99
CA ARG A 481 -10.55 -25.63 -1.05
C ARG A 481 -10.90 -24.84 0.21
N ARG A 482 -10.57 -25.36 1.40
CA ARG A 482 -10.79 -24.66 2.68
C ARG A 482 -9.95 -23.41 2.80
N LEU A 483 -8.68 -23.45 2.39
CA LEU A 483 -7.79 -22.29 2.37
C LEU A 483 -8.39 -21.16 1.51
N PHE A 484 -8.75 -21.45 0.26
CA PHE A 484 -9.37 -20.45 -0.61
C PHE A 484 -10.76 -19.99 -0.16
N ALA A 485 -11.54 -20.87 0.50
CA ALA A 485 -12.83 -20.49 1.08
C ALA A 485 -12.70 -19.53 2.28
N SER A 486 -11.58 -19.56 3.00
CA SER A 486 -11.32 -18.69 4.16
C SER A 486 -10.82 -17.29 3.80
N ILE A 487 -10.41 -17.09 2.54
CA ILE A 487 -9.84 -15.83 2.05
C ILE A 487 -10.95 -14.85 1.70
N GLN A 488 -10.76 -13.59 2.08
CA GLN A 488 -11.65 -12.52 1.65
C GLN A 488 -11.53 -12.35 0.13
N ARG A 489 -12.62 -12.61 -0.60
CA ARG A 489 -12.65 -12.40 -2.04
C ARG A 489 -12.49 -10.92 -2.38
N PRO A 490 -11.67 -10.57 -3.38
CA PRO A 490 -11.63 -9.23 -3.94
C PRO A 490 -13.02 -8.76 -4.39
N ARG A 491 -13.28 -7.46 -4.29
CA ARG A 491 -14.54 -6.88 -4.77
C ARG A 491 -14.55 -6.83 -6.29
N VAL A 492 -15.71 -6.98 -6.91
CA VAL A 492 -15.89 -6.72 -8.34
C VAL A 492 -15.67 -5.22 -8.59
N ARG A 493 -14.75 -4.88 -9.48
CA ARG A 493 -14.46 -3.50 -9.90
C ARG A 493 -15.11 -3.23 -11.26
N TYR A 494 -15.58 -2.01 -11.46
CA TYR A 494 -16.22 -1.59 -12.71
C TYR A 494 -15.33 -0.59 -13.45
N ASP A 495 -15.26 -0.70 -14.78
CA ASP A 495 -14.47 0.21 -15.63
C ASP A 495 -14.77 1.70 -15.39
N VAL A 496 -16.05 2.04 -15.18
CA VAL A 496 -16.51 3.40 -14.88
C VAL A 496 -15.93 3.96 -13.57
N GLU A 497 -15.52 3.10 -12.63
CA GLU A 497 -14.89 3.55 -11.39
C GLU A 497 -13.53 4.19 -11.64
N VAL A 498 -12.81 3.80 -12.70
CA VAL A 498 -11.50 4.36 -13.04
C VAL A 498 -11.64 5.84 -13.36
N ILE A 499 -12.55 6.20 -14.27
CA ILE A 499 -12.82 7.60 -14.63
C ILE A 499 -13.49 8.33 -13.47
N THR A 500 -14.40 7.68 -12.74
CA THR A 500 -15.01 8.27 -11.55
C THR A 500 -13.93 8.69 -10.55
N ARG A 501 -13.00 7.80 -10.21
CA ARG A 501 -11.87 8.11 -9.32
C ARG A 501 -11.06 9.28 -9.87
N LEU A 502 -10.67 9.21 -11.15
CA LEU A 502 -9.89 10.26 -11.79
C LEU A 502 -10.54 11.64 -11.64
N ILE A 503 -11.84 11.77 -11.92
CA ILE A 503 -12.59 13.03 -11.80
C ILE A 503 -12.73 13.45 -10.34
N VAL A 504 -13.15 12.54 -9.45
CA VAL A 504 -13.37 12.87 -8.02
C VAL A 504 -12.08 13.37 -7.39
N TYR A 505 -10.99 12.65 -7.58
CA TYR A 505 -9.69 12.98 -7.00
C TYR A 505 -9.04 14.22 -7.65
N SER A 506 -9.25 14.44 -8.96
CA SER A 506 -8.88 15.72 -9.60
C SER A 506 -9.64 16.90 -8.98
N GLY A 507 -10.93 16.73 -8.71
CA GLY A 507 -11.72 17.74 -8.01
C GLY A 507 -11.24 17.99 -6.57
N ILE A 508 -10.79 16.95 -5.85
CA ILE A 508 -10.19 17.11 -4.52
C ILE A 508 -8.91 17.94 -4.60
N GLY A 509 -8.02 17.63 -5.56
CA GLY A 509 -6.80 18.42 -5.78
C GLY A 509 -7.10 19.87 -6.13
N TRP A 510 -8.10 20.10 -6.98
CA TRP A 510 -8.53 21.45 -7.35
C TRP A 510 -9.15 22.24 -6.20
N LEU A 511 -10.04 21.62 -5.42
CA LEU A 511 -10.61 22.23 -4.22
C LEU A 511 -9.55 22.57 -3.19
N ALA A 512 -8.56 21.69 -2.99
CA ALA A 512 -7.49 21.92 -2.04
C ALA A 512 -6.64 23.15 -2.40
N ALA A 513 -6.23 23.27 -3.66
CA ALA A 513 -5.27 24.28 -4.12
C ALA A 513 -5.91 25.60 -4.60
N GLU A 514 -7.17 25.61 -5.04
CA GLU A 514 -7.84 26.79 -5.58
C GLU A 514 -9.24 27.03 -5.00
N GLY A 515 -10.13 26.06 -5.07
CA GLY A 515 -11.54 26.26 -4.74
C GLY A 515 -11.78 26.68 -3.28
N ASN A 516 -11.17 25.97 -2.33
CA ASN A 516 -11.27 26.30 -0.91
C ASN A 516 -10.57 27.64 -0.57
N PRO A 517 -9.35 27.93 -1.07
CA PRO A 517 -8.76 29.27 -0.97
C PRO A 517 -9.70 30.42 -1.35
N ILE A 518 -10.39 30.30 -2.50
CA ILE A 518 -11.36 31.32 -2.94
C ILE A 518 -12.55 31.38 -1.97
N LEU A 519 -13.09 30.22 -1.57
CA LEU A 519 -14.19 30.14 -0.59
C LEU A 519 -13.83 30.82 0.73
N PHE A 520 -12.60 30.63 1.23
CA PHE A 520 -12.15 31.27 2.48
C PHE A 520 -12.22 32.79 2.38
N GLN A 521 -11.85 33.38 1.24
CA GLN A 521 -11.97 34.82 1.05
C GLN A 521 -13.43 35.28 1.03
N LEU A 522 -14.30 34.54 0.34
CA LEU A 522 -15.73 34.87 0.24
C LEU A 522 -16.45 34.83 1.60
N VAL A 523 -16.05 33.91 2.48
CA VAL A 523 -16.66 33.73 3.82
C VAL A 523 -15.95 34.60 4.89
N GLY A 524 -14.94 35.39 4.51
CA GLY A 524 -14.21 36.26 5.45
C GLY A 524 -13.19 35.52 6.33
N LEU A 525 -12.81 34.30 5.96
CA LEU A 525 -11.75 33.50 6.57
C LEU A 525 -10.39 33.64 5.84
N GLY A 526 -10.31 34.53 4.85
CA GLY A 526 -9.07 34.86 4.13
C GLY A 526 -8.45 36.16 4.63
N LEU A 527 -7.15 36.31 4.41
CA LEU A 527 -6.50 37.62 4.52
C LEU A 527 -6.82 38.44 3.28
N LYS A 528 -7.16 39.71 3.50
CA LYS A 528 -7.37 40.71 2.45
C LYS A 528 -6.09 41.42 2.12
#